data_AF-A0A5C6PGD3-F1
#
_entry.id   AF-A0A5C6PGD3-F1
#
_cell.length_a   1.000
_cell.length_b   1.000
_cell.length_c   1.000
_cell.angle_alpha   90.00
_cell.angle_beta   90.00
_cell.angle_gamma   90.00
#
_symmetry.space_group_name_H-M   'P 1'
#
loop_
_entity.id
_entity.type
_entity.pdbx_description
1 polymer ?
#
loop_
_entity_poly.entity_id
_entity_poly.type
_entity_poly.pdbx_seq_one_letter_code
_entity_poly.pdbx_strand_id
1 'polypeptide(L)'
;MGLVKPAKEHSPLPGPGFPLLDAVTETVTIGTLPPLHFVNETVFERTAAEREDEEKILTRTAEQRSDLISGVYEGGLKVWECTYDLLELIEKEGETFTGKAVLDLGCGAGLLGIVALKRGARLVHFQDYNSTVIEQLTVSNVILNCGDEEEDDSDDEERGKGGGKMKAKQDLKEDTPPPKKRSIDRTQRPLLAKCRFFSGDWSTFLDLLIKEDPLPKFDIILTSETIYNTDYYPVLHKTLEKLLAPGGLVYLATKSHYFGVGGGLHLFETFVEQEGIFSLDRLWDGEEGLQRHVVVLRFKITKGS
;
A
#
# COMPACT_ATOMS: atom_id res chain seq x y z
N MET A 1 4.75 27.58 7.23
CA MET A 1 5.35 26.44 6.50
C MET A 1 6.06 25.58 7.51
N GLY A 2 5.57 24.35 7.71
CA GLY A 2 6.26 23.34 8.52
C GLY A 2 7.60 22.96 7.88
N LEU A 3 8.43 22.23 8.63
CA LEU A 3 9.67 21.67 8.08
C LEU A 3 9.29 20.65 7.00
N VAL A 4 9.76 20.85 5.76
CA VAL A 4 9.60 19.85 4.69
C VAL A 4 10.50 18.66 5.02
N LYS A 5 9.90 17.48 5.15
CA LYS A 5 10.62 16.25 5.51
C LYS A 5 11.39 15.70 4.30
N PRO A 6 12.72 15.47 4.42
CA PRO A 6 13.50 14.94 3.30
C PRO A 6 13.11 13.49 2.98
N ALA A 7 12.98 13.19 1.70
CA ALA A 7 12.70 11.84 1.25
C ALA A 7 13.94 10.95 1.24
N LYS A 8 13.72 9.67 1.54
CA LYS A 8 14.74 8.61 1.50
C LYS A 8 14.15 7.32 0.95
N GLU A 9 14.98 6.54 0.26
CA GLU A 9 14.67 5.18 -0.15
C GLU A 9 15.08 4.20 0.97
N HIS A 10 14.28 3.17 1.17
CA HIS A 10 14.43 2.19 2.25
C HIS A 10 14.79 0.81 1.72
N SER A 11 15.56 0.07 2.51
CA SER A 11 15.88 -1.34 2.22
C SER A 11 14.64 -2.22 2.47
N PRO A 12 14.30 -3.14 1.55
CA PRO A 12 13.23 -4.11 1.73
C PRO A 12 13.59 -5.20 2.75
N LEU A 13 14.87 -5.33 3.12
CA LEU A 13 15.31 -6.26 4.14
C LEU A 13 15.25 -5.59 5.50
N PRO A 14 14.43 -6.12 6.42
CA PRO A 14 14.42 -5.58 7.76
C PRO A 14 15.74 -5.90 8.48
N GLY A 15 16.18 -4.98 9.33
CA GLY A 15 17.43 -5.12 10.07
C GLY A 15 17.44 -6.34 11.02
N PRO A 16 18.62 -6.72 11.57
CA PRO A 16 18.71 -7.77 12.57
C PRO A 16 17.81 -7.42 13.78
N GLY A 17 16.79 -8.25 14.02
CA GLY A 17 15.76 -8.00 15.06
C GLY A 17 14.33 -7.88 14.54
N PHE A 18 14.01 -8.42 13.36
CA PHE A 18 12.65 -8.43 12.80
C PHE A 18 11.94 -9.77 13.00
N PRO A 19 11.34 -10.04 14.18
CA PRO A 19 10.43 -11.15 14.33
C PRO A 19 9.07 -10.74 13.74
N LEU A 20 8.84 -11.09 12.48
CA LEU A 20 7.48 -11.28 11.96
C LEU A 20 6.71 -12.38 12.73
N LEU A 21 7.42 -13.19 13.52
CA LEU A 21 6.91 -14.40 14.16
C LEU A 21 5.87 -14.17 15.25
N ASP A 22 5.80 -12.98 15.86
CA ASP A 22 4.85 -12.66 16.94
C ASP A 22 3.83 -11.56 16.55
N ALA A 23 3.79 -11.19 15.26
CA ALA A 23 2.87 -10.17 14.78
C ALA A 23 1.44 -10.71 14.66
N VAL A 24 0.48 -10.06 15.31
CA VAL A 24 -0.95 -10.28 15.05
C VAL A 24 -1.30 -9.67 13.70
N THR A 25 -1.70 -10.52 12.76
CA THR A 25 -2.14 -10.09 11.43
C THR A 25 -3.65 -10.06 11.36
N GLU A 26 -4.18 -9.04 10.71
CA GLU A 26 -5.55 -9.00 10.21
C GLU A 26 -5.59 -9.45 8.76
N THR A 27 -6.78 -9.81 8.30
CA THR A 27 -7.01 -10.34 6.97
C THR A 27 -8.07 -9.53 6.27
N VAL A 28 -7.80 -9.13 5.03
CA VAL A 28 -8.80 -8.54 4.13
C VAL A 28 -8.97 -9.44 2.91
N THR A 29 -10.22 -9.76 2.58
CA THR A 29 -10.57 -10.54 1.39
C THR A 29 -11.07 -9.59 0.31
N ILE A 30 -10.38 -9.55 -0.83
CA ILE A 30 -10.75 -8.71 -1.98
C ILE A 30 -11.11 -9.64 -3.14
N GLY A 31 -12.41 -9.86 -3.32
CA GLY A 31 -12.98 -10.73 -4.35
C GLY A 31 -12.33 -12.11 -4.41
N THR A 32 -11.68 -12.42 -5.54
CA THR A 32 -11.13 -13.76 -5.81
C THR A 32 -9.66 -13.96 -5.41
N LEU A 33 -8.96 -12.91 -4.96
CA LEU A 33 -7.58 -13.04 -4.51
C LEU A 33 -7.47 -13.85 -3.22
N PRO A 34 -6.35 -14.59 -3.01
CA PRO A 34 -6.02 -15.10 -1.69
C PRO A 34 -6.05 -13.96 -0.67
N PRO A 35 -6.60 -14.19 0.53
CA PRO A 35 -6.75 -13.14 1.52
C PRO A 35 -5.43 -12.41 1.78
N LEU A 36 -5.47 -11.08 1.87
CA LEU A 36 -4.29 -10.29 2.17
C LEU A 36 -4.11 -10.22 3.67
N HIS A 37 -2.89 -10.48 4.12
CA HIS A 37 -2.53 -10.39 5.53
C HIS A 37 -1.82 -9.07 5.80
N PHE A 38 -2.22 -8.33 6.82
CA PHE A 38 -1.54 -7.09 7.20
C PHE A 38 -1.42 -6.97 8.71
N VAL A 39 -0.34 -6.36 9.17
CA VAL A 39 -0.10 -6.09 10.59
C VAL A 39 -1.07 -5.00 11.06
N ASN A 40 -1.70 -5.22 12.20
CA ASN A 40 -2.62 -4.23 12.76
C ASN A 40 -1.92 -3.16 13.62
N GLU A 41 -2.68 -2.12 13.95
CA GLU A 41 -2.24 -0.98 14.75
C GLU A 41 -1.66 -1.41 16.11
N THR A 42 -2.32 -2.33 16.81
CA THR A 42 -1.92 -2.78 18.16
C THR A 42 -0.57 -3.49 18.19
N VAL A 43 -0.20 -4.17 17.10
CA VAL A 43 1.10 -4.83 16.98
C VAL A 43 2.19 -3.82 16.69
N PHE A 44 1.90 -2.80 15.89
CA PHE A 44 2.82 -1.69 15.69
C PHE A 44 3.09 -0.97 17.01
N GLU A 45 2.06 -0.67 17.83
CA GLU A 45 2.24 -0.07 19.16
C GLU A 45 3.19 -0.87 20.06
N ARG A 46 3.08 -2.20 20.03
CA ARG A 46 3.95 -3.11 20.80
C ARG A 46 5.37 -3.18 20.25
N THR A 47 5.53 -3.30 18.93
CA THR A 47 6.86 -3.45 18.31
C THR A 47 7.62 -2.13 18.20
N ALA A 48 6.95 -0.99 18.03
CA ALA A 48 7.57 0.32 18.07
C ALA A 48 7.87 0.79 19.50
N ALA A 49 7.28 0.19 20.55
CA ALA A 49 7.79 0.35 21.92
C ALA A 49 9.09 -0.43 22.18
N GLU A 50 9.36 -1.47 21.40
CA GLU A 50 10.59 -2.28 21.45
C GLU A 50 11.66 -1.80 20.45
N ARG A 51 11.31 -0.93 19.50
CA ARG A 51 12.19 -0.34 18.47
C ARG A 51 12.35 1.16 18.71
N GLU A 52 13.41 1.77 18.20
CA GLU A 52 13.53 3.24 18.27
C GLU A 52 12.51 3.90 17.33
N ASP A 53 11.40 4.41 17.87
CA ASP A 53 10.49 5.33 17.17
C ASP A 53 11.14 6.72 17.10
N GLU A 54 12.11 6.89 16.20
CA GLU A 54 12.83 8.16 16.00
C GLU A 54 11.87 9.33 15.70
N GLU A 55 10.76 9.06 15.01
CA GLU A 55 9.77 10.05 14.58
C GLU A 55 8.74 10.37 15.69
N LYS A 56 8.77 9.62 16.80
CA LYS A 56 7.87 9.73 17.96
C LYS A 56 6.39 9.66 17.57
N ILE A 57 6.07 8.90 16.52
CA ILE A 57 4.71 8.76 15.99
C ILE A 57 3.77 8.26 17.08
N LEU A 58 4.14 7.20 17.79
CA LEU A 58 3.28 6.61 18.82
C LEU A 58 2.96 7.59 19.95
N THR A 59 3.99 8.29 20.44
CA THR A 59 3.80 9.26 21.52
C THR A 59 2.90 10.42 21.06
N ARG A 60 3.10 10.91 19.83
CA ARG A 60 2.33 12.04 19.27
C ARG A 60 0.87 11.69 19.00
N THR A 61 0.60 10.51 18.44
CA THR A 61 -0.76 10.01 18.19
C THR A 61 -1.51 9.84 19.52
N ALA A 62 -0.86 9.26 20.54
CA ALA A 62 -1.45 9.08 21.86
C ALA A 62 -1.75 10.41 22.57
N GLU A 63 -0.86 11.41 22.47
CA GLU A 63 -1.03 12.74 23.07
C GLU A 63 -2.16 13.54 22.41
N GLN A 64 -2.28 13.49 21.09
CA GLN A 64 -3.24 14.30 20.34
C GLN A 64 -4.58 13.60 20.06
N ARG A 65 -4.67 12.28 20.33
CA ARG A 65 -5.85 11.44 20.02
C ARG A 65 -6.34 11.61 18.57
N SER A 66 -5.40 11.75 17.65
CA SER A 66 -5.67 11.99 16.24
C SER A 66 -4.83 11.05 15.39
N ASP A 67 -5.48 10.32 14.49
CA ASP A 67 -4.85 9.43 13.51
C ASP A 67 -4.12 10.22 12.40
N LEU A 68 -4.19 11.56 12.45
CA LEU A 68 -3.60 12.49 11.50
C LEU A 68 -3.12 13.77 12.21
N ILE A 69 -1.86 14.14 12.02
CA ILE A 69 -1.23 15.37 12.49
C ILE A 69 -0.43 15.98 11.34
N SER A 70 -1.00 16.99 10.68
CA SER A 70 -0.41 17.49 9.44
C SER A 70 1.02 18.02 9.58
N GLY A 71 1.89 17.64 8.65
CA GLY A 71 3.32 17.93 8.61
C GLY A 71 4.16 17.16 9.65
N VAL A 72 3.53 16.30 10.45
CA VAL A 72 4.17 15.59 11.56
C VAL A 72 3.95 14.08 11.47
N TYR A 73 2.70 13.66 11.30
CA TYR A 73 2.25 12.29 11.13
C TYR A 73 1.02 12.30 10.22
N GLU A 74 1.21 12.04 8.93
CA GLU A 74 0.13 12.07 7.95
C GLU A 74 -0.74 10.79 7.95
N GLY A 75 -0.83 10.11 9.08
CA GLY A 75 -1.46 8.80 9.20
C GLY A 75 -0.55 7.66 8.73
N GLY A 76 -1.18 6.49 8.52
CA GLY A 76 -0.52 5.31 7.92
C GLY A 76 -0.60 4.05 8.75
N LEU A 77 -0.79 4.15 10.08
CA LEU A 77 -0.92 2.99 10.97
C LEU A 77 -2.29 2.31 10.90
N LYS A 78 -3.31 3.10 10.56
CA LYS A 78 -4.68 2.64 10.34
C LYS A 78 -4.95 2.51 8.86
N VAL A 79 -5.62 1.42 8.49
CA VAL A 79 -6.19 1.30 7.14
C VAL A 79 -7.48 2.11 7.09
N TRP A 80 -7.47 3.14 6.27
CA TRP A 80 -8.59 4.05 6.09
C TRP A 80 -9.70 3.43 5.23
N GLU A 81 -10.96 3.79 5.50
CA GLU A 81 -12.16 3.22 4.84
C GLU A 81 -12.10 3.32 3.31
N CYS A 82 -11.64 4.46 2.77
CA CYS A 82 -11.48 4.66 1.33
C CYS A 82 -10.52 3.67 0.66
N THR A 83 -9.62 3.06 1.42
CA THR A 83 -8.72 2.02 0.90
C THR A 83 -9.52 0.79 0.51
N TYR A 84 -10.48 0.39 1.34
CA TYR A 84 -11.35 -0.75 1.04
C TYR A 84 -12.28 -0.45 -0.14
N ASP A 85 -12.87 0.76 -0.20
CA ASP A 85 -13.70 1.18 -1.34
C ASP A 85 -12.93 1.07 -2.66
N LEU A 86 -11.66 1.49 -2.69
CA LEU A 86 -10.82 1.42 -3.88
C LEU A 86 -10.45 -0.03 -4.24
N LEU A 87 -10.12 -0.86 -3.25
CA LEU A 87 -9.82 -2.27 -3.47
C LEU A 87 -11.04 -3.02 -4.05
N GLU A 88 -12.23 -2.76 -3.53
CA GLU A 88 -13.49 -3.32 -4.03
C GLU A 88 -13.79 -2.86 -5.47
N LEU A 89 -13.58 -1.57 -5.77
CA LEU A 89 -13.76 -1.06 -7.13
C LEU A 89 -12.77 -1.71 -8.11
N ILE A 90 -11.50 -1.80 -7.75
CA ILE A 90 -10.44 -2.42 -8.57
C ILE A 90 -10.75 -3.90 -8.84
N GLU A 91 -11.35 -4.62 -7.89
CA GLU A 91 -11.85 -5.97 -8.12
C GLU A 91 -13.06 -5.98 -9.06
N LYS A 92 -14.07 -5.16 -8.77
CA LYS A 92 -15.33 -5.13 -9.53
C LYS A 92 -15.12 -4.78 -11.01
N GLU A 93 -14.28 -3.79 -11.29
CA GLU A 93 -14.00 -3.33 -12.66
C GLU A 93 -12.97 -4.21 -13.38
N GLY A 94 -12.35 -5.18 -12.68
CA GLY A 94 -11.39 -6.11 -13.27
C GLY A 94 -10.11 -5.43 -13.77
N GLU A 95 -9.67 -4.35 -13.12
CA GLU A 95 -8.46 -3.62 -13.52
C GLU A 95 -7.25 -4.56 -13.54
N THR A 96 -6.45 -4.45 -14.61
CA THR A 96 -5.34 -5.38 -14.87
C THR A 96 -4.02 -4.71 -14.53
N PHE A 97 -3.20 -5.34 -13.68
CA PHE A 97 -1.89 -4.81 -13.32
C PHE A 97 -0.73 -5.47 -14.10
N THR A 98 -1.02 -6.53 -14.86
CA THR A 98 -0.03 -7.31 -15.61
C THR A 98 0.91 -6.42 -16.43
N GLY A 99 2.20 -6.44 -16.07
CA GLY A 99 3.25 -5.71 -16.79
C GLY A 99 3.34 -4.21 -16.48
N LYS A 100 2.39 -3.64 -15.72
CA LYS A 100 2.32 -2.20 -15.40
C LYS A 100 3.32 -1.80 -14.33
N ALA A 101 3.80 -0.56 -14.41
CA ALA A 101 4.48 0.14 -13.33
C ALA A 101 3.45 0.87 -12.47
N VAL A 102 3.45 0.60 -11.16
CA VAL A 102 2.45 1.11 -10.23
C VAL A 102 3.11 1.90 -9.10
N LEU A 103 2.51 3.02 -8.71
CA LEU A 103 2.87 3.78 -7.52
C LEU A 103 1.70 3.80 -6.55
N ASP A 104 1.93 3.36 -5.32
CA ASP A 104 1.02 3.53 -4.18
C ASP A 104 1.49 4.76 -3.38
N LEU A 105 0.81 5.90 -3.58
CA LEU A 105 1.21 7.22 -3.07
C LEU A 105 0.40 7.56 -1.80
N GLY A 106 1.09 7.76 -0.68
CA GLY A 106 0.46 7.80 0.65
C GLY A 106 -0.01 6.41 1.08
N CYS A 107 0.88 5.41 0.99
CA CYS A 107 0.49 4.01 0.98
C CYS A 107 0.05 3.45 2.34
N GLY A 108 0.50 4.02 3.47
CA GLY A 108 0.23 3.46 4.79
C GLY A 108 0.56 1.97 4.88
N ALA A 109 -0.44 1.14 5.14
CA ALA A 109 -0.30 -0.32 5.17
C ALA A 109 0.10 -0.97 3.83
N GLY A 110 0.00 -0.28 2.70
CA GLY A 110 0.44 -0.73 1.38
C GLY A 110 -0.50 -1.71 0.68
N LEU A 111 -1.76 -1.82 1.11
CA LEU A 111 -2.69 -2.82 0.57
C LEU A 111 -2.96 -2.64 -0.93
N LEU A 112 -3.06 -1.39 -1.41
CA LEU A 112 -3.29 -1.08 -2.82
C LEU A 112 -2.13 -1.57 -3.69
N GLY A 113 -0.89 -1.23 -3.30
CA GLY A 113 0.30 -1.69 -3.99
C GLY A 113 0.51 -3.22 -3.88
N ILE A 114 0.15 -3.84 -2.76
CA ILE A 114 0.20 -5.30 -2.60
C ILE A 114 -0.76 -6.01 -3.56
N VAL A 115 -1.99 -5.51 -3.73
CA VAL A 115 -2.93 -6.05 -4.73
C VAL A 115 -2.37 -5.91 -6.12
N ALA A 116 -1.82 -4.74 -6.47
CA ALA A 116 -1.20 -4.53 -7.77
C ALA A 116 -0.05 -5.52 -8.01
N LEU A 117 0.79 -5.75 -7.00
CA LEU A 117 1.90 -6.70 -7.05
C LEU A 117 1.43 -8.14 -7.28
N LYS A 118 0.45 -8.60 -6.49
CA LYS A 118 -0.16 -9.94 -6.61
C LYS A 118 -0.87 -10.14 -7.96
N ARG A 119 -1.36 -9.06 -8.58
CA ARG A 119 -1.98 -9.08 -9.91
C ARG A 119 -1.00 -8.81 -11.06
N GLY A 120 0.28 -9.09 -10.86
CA GLY A 120 1.26 -9.14 -11.94
C GLY A 120 1.86 -7.80 -12.34
N ALA A 121 1.76 -6.76 -11.50
CA ALA A 121 2.55 -5.55 -11.70
C ALA A 121 4.03 -5.90 -11.91
N ARG A 122 4.65 -5.21 -12.88
CA ARG A 122 6.08 -5.39 -13.19
C ARG A 122 6.95 -4.77 -12.12
N LEU A 123 6.53 -3.63 -11.58
CA LEU A 123 7.13 -2.97 -10.43
C LEU A 123 6.06 -2.23 -9.63
N VAL A 124 6.28 -2.10 -8.33
CA VAL A 124 5.44 -1.32 -7.41
C VAL A 124 6.32 -0.43 -6.54
N HIS A 125 6.10 0.87 -6.59
CA HIS A 125 6.70 1.80 -5.63
C HIS A 125 5.69 2.10 -4.53
N PHE A 126 6.16 2.06 -3.29
CA PHE A 126 5.39 2.44 -2.10
C PHE A 126 5.97 3.72 -1.54
N GLN A 127 5.13 4.74 -1.35
CA GLN A 127 5.55 6.00 -0.76
C GLN A 127 4.62 6.40 0.37
N ASP A 128 5.20 6.76 1.52
CA ASP A 128 4.49 7.35 2.66
C ASP A 128 5.24 8.59 3.18
N TYR A 129 4.60 9.42 4.00
CA TYR A 129 5.31 10.51 4.67
C TYR A 129 6.29 9.98 5.71
N ASN A 130 5.92 8.90 6.42
CA ASN A 130 6.61 8.43 7.62
C ASN A 130 7.61 7.30 7.33
N SER A 131 8.84 7.45 7.84
CA SER A 131 9.87 6.42 7.71
C SER A 131 9.48 5.19 8.50
N THR A 132 8.97 5.39 9.72
CA THR A 132 8.55 4.30 10.60
C THR A 132 7.38 3.51 9.99
N VAL A 133 6.45 4.17 9.29
CA VAL A 133 5.35 3.50 8.58
C VAL A 133 5.91 2.60 7.48
N ILE A 134 6.82 3.11 6.65
CA ILE A 134 7.45 2.30 5.60
C ILE A 134 8.20 1.10 6.18
N GLU A 135 9.12 1.34 7.12
CA GLU A 135 10.06 0.35 7.63
C GLU A 135 9.38 -0.74 8.47
N GLN A 136 8.37 -0.38 9.26
CA GLN A 136 7.78 -1.29 10.24
C GLN A 136 6.39 -1.82 9.84
N LEU A 137 5.67 -1.13 8.94
CA LEU A 137 4.34 -1.55 8.50
C LEU A 137 4.33 -1.96 7.03
N THR A 138 4.64 -1.06 6.10
CA THR A 138 4.50 -1.30 4.66
C THR A 138 5.39 -2.46 4.21
N VAL A 139 6.68 -2.45 4.57
CA VAL A 139 7.62 -3.53 4.22
C VAL A 139 7.18 -4.87 4.84
N SER A 140 6.72 -4.87 6.10
CA SER A 140 6.19 -6.06 6.77
C SER A 140 5.02 -6.67 6.00
N ASN A 141 4.06 -5.84 5.60
CA ASN A 141 2.86 -6.27 4.88
C ASN A 141 3.20 -6.79 3.49
N VAL A 142 4.13 -6.17 2.77
CA VAL A 142 4.60 -6.70 1.49
C VAL A 142 5.24 -8.07 1.69
N ILE A 143 6.12 -8.24 2.69
CA ILE A 143 6.77 -9.53 2.97
C ILE A 143 5.75 -10.62 3.32
N LEU A 144 4.72 -10.30 4.12
CA LEU A 144 3.63 -11.21 4.49
C LEU A 144 2.85 -11.71 3.27
N ASN A 145 2.74 -10.90 2.22
CA ASN A 145 1.97 -11.22 1.01
C ASN A 145 2.85 -11.68 -0.16
N CYS A 146 4.16 -11.78 0.02
CA CYS A 146 5.12 -12.29 -0.95
C CYS A 146 5.53 -13.75 -0.70
N GLY A 147 4.91 -14.42 0.28
CA GLY A 147 5.08 -15.86 0.54
C GLY A 147 3.93 -16.65 -0.05
N ASP A 148 4.27 -17.84 -0.55
CA ASP A 148 3.36 -18.91 -0.95
C ASP A 148 2.60 -18.66 -2.28
N GLU A 149 3.34 -18.64 -3.39
CA GLU A 149 2.87 -19.42 -4.54
C GLU A 149 3.11 -20.88 -4.12
N GLU A 150 2.09 -21.55 -3.58
CA GLU A 150 2.11 -23.01 -3.59
C GLU A 150 2.29 -23.40 -5.06
N GLU A 151 3.44 -24.02 -5.37
CA GLU A 151 3.59 -24.72 -6.63
C GLU A 151 2.38 -25.65 -6.72
N ASP A 152 1.49 -25.38 -7.67
CA ASP A 152 0.44 -26.28 -8.08
C ASP A 152 1.18 -27.53 -8.58
N ASP A 153 1.54 -28.44 -7.67
CA ASP A 153 2.00 -29.79 -7.97
C ASP A 153 0.80 -30.51 -8.59
N SER A 154 0.57 -30.22 -9.87
CA SER A 154 -0.19 -31.09 -10.74
C SER A 154 0.62 -32.34 -10.99
N ASP A 155 0.80 -33.15 -9.95
CA ASP A 155 1.27 -34.52 -10.07
C ASP A 155 0.09 -35.37 -10.56
N ASP A 156 0.02 -35.45 -11.89
CA ASP A 156 -0.57 -36.56 -12.62
C ASP A 156 0.07 -37.87 -12.13
N GLU A 157 -0.63 -38.64 -11.29
CA GLU A 157 -0.48 -40.11 -11.30
C GLU A 157 -1.82 -40.84 -11.17
N GLU A 158 -2.34 -41.19 -12.34
CA GLU A 158 -3.33 -42.23 -12.53
C GLU A 158 -2.65 -43.63 -12.41
N ARG A 159 -3.01 -44.43 -11.40
CA ARG A 159 -3.32 -45.89 -11.46
C ARG A 159 -2.94 -46.66 -10.18
N GLY A 160 -3.90 -47.47 -9.68
CA GLY A 160 -3.56 -48.77 -9.09
C GLY A 160 -4.41 -49.25 -7.93
N LYS A 161 -5.39 -50.11 -8.23
CA LYS A 161 -6.25 -50.85 -7.29
C LYS A 161 -5.47 -51.68 -6.25
N GLY A 162 -6.04 -51.85 -5.05
CA GLY A 162 -5.76 -53.01 -4.18
C GLY A 162 -6.12 -52.79 -2.71
N GLY A 163 -7.13 -53.51 -2.20
CA GLY A 163 -7.74 -53.22 -0.89
C GLY A 163 -7.18 -53.94 0.33
N GLY A 164 -7.79 -53.64 1.48
CA GLY A 164 -7.96 -54.61 2.57
C GLY A 164 -7.37 -54.27 3.95
N LYS A 165 -8.29 -53.98 4.88
CA LYS A 165 -8.32 -54.28 6.33
C LYS A 165 -7.75 -53.29 7.37
N MET A 166 -8.65 -53.01 8.32
CA MET A 166 -8.51 -52.35 9.63
C MET A 166 -7.44 -52.96 10.55
N LYS A 167 -6.78 -52.12 11.34
CA LYS A 167 -6.50 -52.36 12.77
C LYS A 167 -6.38 -51.02 13.52
N ALA A 168 -6.80 -51.03 14.78
CA ALA A 168 -7.00 -49.87 15.64
C ALA A 168 -5.90 -49.69 16.71
N LYS A 169 -5.78 -48.44 17.19
CA LYS A 169 -5.16 -47.91 18.44
C LYS A 169 -3.63 -47.94 18.55
N GLN A 170 -2.99 -46.78 18.81
CA GLN A 170 -2.65 -46.32 20.17
C GLN A 170 -1.85 -44.98 20.19
N ASP A 171 -2.33 -44.04 21.00
CA ASP A 171 -1.72 -42.93 21.77
C ASP A 171 -0.31 -42.34 21.45
N LEU A 172 -0.34 -41.01 21.18
CA LEU A 172 0.47 -39.92 21.76
C LEU A 172 2.01 -40.09 21.89
N LYS A 173 2.73 -39.40 21.00
CA LYS A 173 3.73 -38.34 21.30
C LYS A 173 4.34 -37.88 19.98
N GLU A 174 3.93 -36.70 19.49
CA GLU A 174 4.55 -36.07 18.33
C GLU A 174 5.39 -34.90 18.83
N ASP A 175 6.69 -35.16 19.03
CA ASP A 175 7.72 -34.14 19.15
C ASP A 175 7.84 -33.43 17.79
N THR A 176 7.01 -32.42 17.57
CA THR A 176 7.20 -31.49 16.45
C THR A 176 8.43 -30.62 16.76
N PRO A 177 9.47 -30.61 15.91
CA PRO A 177 10.59 -29.71 16.11
C PRO A 177 10.10 -28.25 15.98
N PRO A 178 10.63 -27.31 16.78
CA PRO A 178 10.26 -25.91 16.67
C PRO A 178 10.58 -25.38 15.26
N PRO A 179 9.76 -24.45 14.72
CA PRO A 179 9.99 -23.93 13.38
C PRO A 179 11.36 -23.28 13.30
N LYS A 180 12.21 -23.79 12.41
CA LYS A 180 13.56 -23.29 12.15
C LYS A 180 13.46 -21.81 11.76
N LYS A 181 14.26 -20.96 12.41
CA LYS A 181 14.51 -19.56 12.04
C LYS A 181 14.78 -19.47 10.53
N ARG A 182 13.78 -19.09 9.73
CA ARG A 182 13.94 -18.81 8.30
C ARG A 182 14.76 -17.52 8.18
N SER A 183 16.03 -17.65 7.85
CA SER A 183 16.83 -16.52 7.37
C SER A 183 16.19 -15.98 6.09
N ILE A 184 16.01 -14.66 6.03
CA ILE A 184 15.40 -13.98 4.88
C ILE A 184 16.41 -14.02 3.72
N ASP A 185 16.27 -15.00 2.83
CA ASP A 185 17.06 -15.11 1.62
C ASP A 185 16.38 -14.37 0.45
N ARG A 186 17.12 -13.48 -0.22
CA ARG A 186 16.61 -12.64 -1.33
C ARG A 186 16.24 -13.48 -2.55
N THR A 187 16.82 -14.67 -2.70
CA THR A 187 16.53 -15.59 -3.81
C THR A 187 15.19 -16.31 -3.72
N GLN A 188 14.47 -16.18 -2.60
CA GLN A 188 13.20 -16.90 -2.35
C GLN A 188 11.93 -16.02 -2.43
N ARG A 189 12.03 -14.74 -2.80
CA ARG A 189 10.85 -13.84 -2.92
C ARG A 189 10.89 -12.96 -4.17
N PRO A 190 10.53 -13.50 -5.36
CA PRO A 190 10.59 -12.76 -6.62
C PRO A 190 9.70 -11.51 -6.65
N LEU A 191 8.59 -11.50 -5.90
CA LEU A 191 7.71 -10.34 -5.79
C LEU A 191 8.34 -9.18 -5.03
N LEU A 192 9.09 -9.44 -3.96
CA LEU A 192 9.76 -8.39 -3.18
C LEU A 192 10.83 -7.65 -3.99
N ALA A 193 11.46 -8.32 -4.96
CA ALA A 193 12.43 -7.71 -5.86
C ALA A 193 11.83 -6.68 -6.82
N LYS A 194 10.49 -6.67 -6.98
CA LYS A 194 9.75 -5.70 -7.80
C LYS A 194 9.34 -4.45 -7.01
N CYS A 195 9.64 -4.39 -5.71
CA CYS A 195 9.20 -3.33 -4.81
C CYS A 195 10.31 -2.34 -4.47
N ARG A 196 9.98 -1.05 -4.46
CA ARG A 196 10.83 0.02 -3.89
C ARG A 196 10.01 0.82 -2.88
N PHE A 197 10.67 1.29 -1.83
CA PHE A 197 10.01 1.86 -0.65
C PHE A 197 10.60 3.24 -0.33
N PHE A 198 9.74 4.24 -0.18
CA PHE A 198 10.15 5.63 0.02
C PHE A 198 9.39 6.26 1.17
N SER A 199 10.09 7.01 2.01
CA SER A 199 9.44 7.94 2.94
C SER A 199 9.76 9.38 2.59
N GLY A 200 8.96 10.34 3.08
CA GLY A 200 9.23 11.79 3.03
C GLY A 200 8.10 12.60 2.42
N ASP A 201 8.26 13.92 2.41
CA ASP A 201 7.32 14.83 1.75
C ASP A 201 7.28 14.60 0.25
N TRP A 202 6.10 14.68 -0.37
CA TRP A 202 5.92 14.47 -1.81
C TRP A 202 6.84 15.32 -2.69
N SER A 203 7.15 16.56 -2.29
CA SER A 203 8.08 17.41 -3.04
C SER A 203 9.49 16.83 -3.06
N THR A 204 9.99 16.39 -1.91
CA THR A 204 11.33 15.82 -1.78
C THR A 204 11.40 14.40 -2.35
N PHE A 205 10.30 13.65 -2.31
CA PHE A 205 10.17 12.36 -3.00
C PHE A 205 10.25 12.55 -4.51
N LEU A 206 9.54 13.53 -5.06
CA LEU A 206 9.65 13.89 -6.46
C LEU A 206 11.09 14.33 -6.82
N ASP A 207 11.73 15.15 -5.99
CA ASP A 207 13.13 15.56 -6.19
C ASP A 207 14.12 14.39 -6.15
N LEU A 208 13.83 13.34 -5.38
CA LEU A 208 14.60 12.11 -5.35
C LEU A 208 14.47 11.38 -6.69
N LEU A 209 13.25 11.18 -7.18
CA LEU A 209 12.99 10.44 -8.42
C LEU A 209 13.42 11.19 -9.68
N ILE A 210 13.34 12.53 -9.70
CA ILE A 210 13.82 13.36 -10.83
C ILE A 210 15.32 13.19 -11.08
N LYS A 211 16.09 12.78 -10.08
CA LYS A 211 17.53 12.51 -10.21
C LYS A 211 17.82 11.15 -10.88
N GLU A 212 16.82 10.28 -11.00
CA GLU A 212 16.95 9.01 -11.73
C GLU A 212 16.95 9.28 -13.24
N ASP A 213 17.78 8.53 -13.98
CA ASP A 213 17.85 8.60 -15.44
C ASP A 213 17.62 7.20 -16.03
N PRO A 214 16.46 6.95 -16.69
CA PRO A 214 15.37 7.90 -16.92
C PRO A 214 14.48 8.13 -15.68
N LEU A 215 13.79 9.28 -15.63
CA LEU A 215 12.76 9.56 -14.63
C LEU A 215 11.68 8.46 -14.66
N PRO A 216 11.38 7.79 -13.55
CA PRO A 216 10.35 6.77 -13.50
C PRO A 216 8.97 7.35 -13.86
N LYS A 217 8.23 6.56 -14.63
CA LYS A 217 6.84 6.82 -15.04
C LYS A 217 5.95 5.64 -14.67
N PHE A 218 4.76 5.92 -14.16
CA PHE A 218 3.81 4.90 -13.71
C PHE A 218 2.59 4.88 -14.61
N ASP A 219 2.20 3.67 -15.01
CA ASP A 219 0.98 3.42 -15.77
C ASP A 219 -0.26 3.64 -14.89
N ILE A 220 -0.13 3.33 -13.58
CA ILE A 220 -1.17 3.53 -12.58
C ILE A 220 -0.56 4.18 -11.33
N ILE A 221 -1.20 5.22 -10.83
CA ILE A 221 -0.96 5.75 -9.49
C ILE A 221 -2.20 5.47 -8.65
N LEU A 222 -2.04 4.79 -7.54
CA LEU A 222 -3.08 4.49 -6.56
C LEU A 222 -2.87 5.40 -5.35
N THR A 223 -3.94 5.99 -4.84
CA THR A 223 -3.86 6.83 -3.65
C THR A 223 -5.20 6.88 -2.91
N SER A 224 -5.16 6.87 -1.59
CA SER A 224 -6.35 6.80 -0.72
C SER A 224 -6.22 7.82 0.41
N GLU A 225 -7.25 8.64 0.57
CA GLU A 225 -7.34 9.71 1.57
C GLU A 225 -6.13 10.64 1.59
N THR A 226 -5.67 11.12 0.43
CA THR A 226 -4.50 12.02 0.31
C THR A 226 -4.84 13.48 0.03
N ILE A 227 -6.13 13.84 -0.02
CA ILE A 227 -6.62 15.20 -0.30
C ILE A 227 -7.31 15.85 0.90
N TYR A 228 -6.98 15.44 2.12
CA TYR A 228 -7.59 16.00 3.33
C TYR A 228 -7.10 17.42 3.69
N ASN A 229 -5.93 17.83 3.20
CA ASN A 229 -5.36 19.16 3.48
C ASN A 229 -5.07 19.90 2.15
N THR A 230 -5.74 21.04 1.97
CA THR A 230 -5.63 21.85 0.74
C THR A 230 -4.24 22.44 0.53
N ASP A 231 -3.46 22.63 1.60
CA ASP A 231 -2.09 23.15 1.52
C ASP A 231 -1.17 22.24 0.68
N TYR A 232 -1.49 20.94 0.59
CA TYR A 232 -0.70 19.97 -0.16
C TYR A 232 -1.23 19.68 -1.56
N TYR A 233 -2.36 20.26 -1.99
CA TYR A 233 -2.88 20.04 -3.34
C TYR A 233 -1.87 20.38 -4.45
N PRO A 234 -1.11 21.50 -4.38
CA PRO A 234 -0.15 21.82 -5.42
C PRO A 234 0.99 20.81 -5.53
N VAL A 235 1.52 20.34 -4.40
CA VAL A 235 2.62 19.36 -4.40
C VAL A 235 2.14 17.97 -4.82
N LEU A 236 0.94 17.55 -4.39
CA LEU A 236 0.32 16.31 -4.85
C LEU A 236 0.10 16.35 -6.36
N HIS A 237 -0.58 17.38 -6.87
CA HIS A 237 -0.87 17.54 -8.29
C HIS A 237 0.40 17.55 -9.15
N LYS A 238 1.43 18.29 -8.74
CA LYS A 238 2.73 18.30 -9.42
C LYS A 238 3.39 16.92 -9.43
N THR A 239 3.29 16.19 -8.32
CA THR A 239 3.84 14.82 -8.21
C THR A 239 3.12 13.87 -9.18
N LEU A 240 1.79 13.93 -9.24
CA LEU A 240 0.98 13.17 -10.19
C LEU A 240 1.37 13.52 -11.65
N GLU A 241 1.46 14.81 -11.99
CA GLU A 241 1.86 15.27 -13.33
C GLU A 241 3.24 14.72 -13.74
N LYS A 242 4.23 14.85 -12.85
CA LYS A 242 5.60 14.46 -13.17
C LYS A 242 5.80 12.95 -13.20
N LEU A 243 5.04 12.17 -12.46
CA LEU A 243 5.26 10.72 -12.35
C LEU A 243 4.28 9.88 -13.18
N LEU A 244 3.13 10.41 -13.58
CA LEU A 244 2.20 9.67 -14.43
C LEU A 244 2.76 9.49 -15.85
N ALA A 245 2.65 8.28 -16.38
CA ALA A 245 2.96 7.98 -17.77
C ALA A 245 1.93 8.60 -18.72
N PRO A 246 2.29 8.89 -19.98
CA PRO A 246 1.31 9.24 -21.01
C PRO A 246 0.24 8.14 -21.13
N GLY A 247 -1.04 8.50 -21.00
CA GLY A 247 -2.14 7.53 -21.00
C GLY A 247 -2.32 6.74 -19.70
N GLY A 248 -1.53 7.02 -18.67
CA GLY A 248 -1.70 6.43 -17.34
C GLY A 248 -2.94 6.97 -16.62
N LEU A 249 -3.32 6.28 -15.55
CA LEU A 249 -4.47 6.62 -14.71
C LEU A 249 -4.05 6.86 -13.25
N VAL A 250 -4.67 7.85 -12.60
CA VAL A 250 -4.58 8.00 -11.14
C VAL A 250 -5.92 7.60 -10.56
N TYR A 251 -5.96 6.57 -9.72
CA TYR A 251 -7.13 6.24 -8.92
C TYR A 251 -7.00 6.87 -7.55
N LEU A 252 -7.96 7.73 -7.20
CA LEU A 252 -8.03 8.42 -5.92
C LEU A 252 -9.32 8.05 -5.21
N ALA A 253 -9.21 7.47 -4.01
CA ALA A 253 -10.34 7.31 -3.11
C ALA A 253 -10.29 8.34 -1.99
N THR A 254 -11.43 8.97 -1.69
CA THR A 254 -11.48 10.13 -0.79
C THR A 254 -12.85 10.33 -0.17
N LYS A 255 -12.91 10.98 0.99
CA LYS A 255 -14.15 11.54 1.54
C LYS A 255 -14.56 12.81 0.78
N SER A 256 -15.85 13.13 0.80
CA SER A 256 -16.33 14.41 0.24
C SER A 256 -15.75 15.61 0.98
N HIS A 257 -15.60 15.49 2.30
CA HIS A 257 -15.11 16.56 3.17
C HIS A 257 -14.39 16.01 4.41
N TYR A 258 -13.27 16.64 4.76
CA TYR A 258 -12.48 16.36 5.95
C TYR A 258 -12.64 17.48 6.98
N PHE A 259 -13.43 17.24 8.02
CA PHE A 259 -13.64 18.23 9.09
C PHE A 259 -12.33 18.51 9.85
N GLY A 260 -12.08 19.79 10.16
CA GLY A 260 -10.89 20.26 10.86
C GLY A 260 -9.76 20.71 9.94
N VAL A 261 -9.29 19.83 9.04
CA VAL A 261 -8.22 20.12 8.08
C VAL A 261 -8.71 20.77 6.78
N GLY A 262 -10.00 20.62 6.44
CA GLY A 262 -10.70 21.45 5.46
C GLY A 262 -10.60 21.02 4.00
N GLY A 263 -9.90 19.94 3.67
CA GLY A 263 -9.87 19.38 2.31
C GLY A 263 -11.07 18.49 1.98
N GLY A 264 -11.06 17.91 0.79
CA GLY A 264 -12.15 17.08 0.28
C GLY A 264 -12.31 17.17 -1.24
N LEU A 265 -13.13 16.26 -1.78
CA LEU A 265 -13.25 16.06 -3.23
C LEU A 265 -13.60 17.33 -3.99
N HIS A 266 -14.63 18.08 -3.55
CA HIS A 266 -15.10 19.26 -4.28
C HIS A 266 -14.01 20.34 -4.47
N LEU A 267 -13.23 20.59 -3.41
CA LEU A 267 -12.12 21.55 -3.46
C LEU A 267 -11.00 21.04 -4.37
N PHE A 268 -10.72 19.73 -4.34
CA PHE A 268 -9.71 19.13 -5.20
C PHE A 268 -10.13 19.12 -6.67
N GLU A 269 -11.39 18.81 -6.98
CA GLU A 269 -11.98 18.92 -8.32
C GLU A 269 -11.81 20.34 -8.87
N THR A 270 -12.15 21.36 -8.05
CA THR A 270 -11.98 22.77 -8.42
C THR A 270 -10.52 23.12 -8.71
N PHE A 271 -9.60 22.64 -7.85
CA PHE A 271 -8.16 22.85 -8.03
C PHE A 271 -7.64 22.20 -9.33
N VAL A 272 -8.02 20.94 -9.58
CA VAL A 272 -7.64 20.20 -10.81
C VAL A 272 -8.18 20.87 -12.06
N GLU A 273 -9.41 21.40 -12.02
CA GLU A 273 -10.00 22.14 -13.13
C GLU A 273 -9.21 23.42 -13.45
N GLN A 274 -8.81 24.17 -12.42
CA GLN A 274 -8.03 25.40 -12.53
C GLN A 274 -6.62 25.18 -13.09
N GLU A 275 -5.93 24.13 -12.64
CA GLU A 275 -4.61 23.77 -13.16
C GLU A 275 -4.68 23.31 -14.62
N GLY A 276 -5.81 22.72 -15.03
CA GLY A 276 -6.09 22.44 -16.44
C GLY A 276 -5.29 21.27 -17.04
N ILE A 277 -4.50 20.55 -16.24
CA ILE A 277 -3.64 19.45 -16.69
C ILE A 277 -4.38 18.12 -16.75
N PHE A 278 -5.19 17.81 -15.74
CA PHE A 278 -5.95 16.57 -15.64
C PHE A 278 -7.45 16.80 -15.87
N SER A 279 -8.13 15.81 -16.41
CA SER A 279 -9.57 15.63 -16.20
C SER A 279 -9.79 14.66 -15.04
N LEU A 280 -10.87 14.86 -14.29
CA LEU A 280 -11.26 14.03 -13.16
C LEU A 280 -12.68 13.53 -13.41
N ASP A 281 -12.87 12.21 -13.41
CA ASP A 281 -14.16 11.55 -13.55
C ASP A 281 -14.47 10.73 -12.28
N ARG A 282 -15.74 10.71 -11.87
CA ARG A 282 -16.20 9.89 -10.73
C ARG A 282 -16.48 8.46 -11.21
N LEU A 283 -15.94 7.49 -10.49
CA LEU A 283 -16.15 6.06 -10.76
C LEU A 283 -17.15 5.44 -9.78
N TRP A 284 -17.18 5.94 -8.55
CA TRP A 284 -18.07 5.45 -7.52
C TRP A 284 -18.36 6.54 -6.48
N ASP A 285 -19.59 6.57 -5.99
CA ASP A 285 -20.06 7.42 -4.89
C ASP A 285 -20.66 6.50 -3.81
N GLY A 286 -20.20 6.64 -2.57
CA GLY A 286 -20.70 5.90 -1.41
C GLY A 286 -22.01 6.48 -0.90
N GLU A 287 -22.98 5.59 -0.66
CA GLU A 287 -24.35 5.97 -0.27
C GLU A 287 -24.56 6.05 1.25
N GLU A 288 -23.65 5.48 2.06
CA GLU A 288 -23.81 5.35 3.51
C GLU A 288 -22.75 6.11 4.33
N GLY A 289 -23.20 6.77 5.40
CA GLY A 289 -22.33 7.46 6.35
C GLY A 289 -21.77 8.79 5.83
N LEU A 290 -20.54 9.12 6.23
CA LEU A 290 -19.80 10.21 5.60
C LEU A 290 -19.57 9.85 4.13
N GLN A 291 -20.01 10.70 3.21
CA GLN A 291 -19.91 10.43 1.77
C GLN A 291 -18.44 10.23 1.36
N ARG A 292 -18.20 9.15 0.62
CA ARG A 292 -16.89 8.74 0.09
C ARG A 292 -17.01 8.57 -1.42
N HIS A 293 -15.90 8.67 -2.11
CA HIS A 293 -15.84 8.66 -3.56
C HIS A 293 -14.60 7.92 -4.02
N VAL A 294 -14.72 7.25 -5.16
CA VAL A 294 -13.56 6.86 -5.96
C VAL A 294 -13.63 7.62 -7.28
N VAL A 295 -12.54 8.31 -7.60
CA VAL A 295 -12.41 9.12 -8.81
C VAL A 295 -11.15 8.71 -9.57
N VAL A 296 -11.13 9.01 -10.86
CA VAL A 296 -9.98 8.76 -11.73
C VAL A 296 -9.53 10.04 -12.39
N LEU A 297 -8.22 10.31 -12.32
CA LEU A 297 -7.58 11.38 -13.06
C LEU A 297 -6.83 10.83 -14.27
N ARG A 298 -6.86 11.58 -15.37
CA ARG A 298 -6.10 11.32 -16.59
C ARG A 298 -5.69 12.63 -17.24
N PHE A 299 -4.58 12.66 -17.97
CA PHE A 299 -4.17 13.87 -18.68
C PHE A 299 -5.27 14.32 -19.64
N LYS A 300 -5.57 15.63 -19.68
CA LYS A 300 -6.49 16.16 -20.68
C LYS A 300 -5.91 15.91 -22.07
N ILE A 301 -6.72 15.36 -22.97
CA ILE A 301 -6.35 15.27 -24.38
C ILE A 301 -6.40 16.68 -24.93
N THR A 302 -5.23 17.30 -25.13
CA THR A 302 -5.15 18.52 -25.92
C THR A 302 -5.59 18.16 -27.33
N LYS A 303 -6.76 18.64 -27.77
CA LYS A 303 -7.14 18.61 -29.18
C LYS A 303 -6.00 19.28 -29.95
N GLY A 304 -5.32 18.52 -30.79
CA GLY A 304 -4.15 18.97 -31.53
C GLY A 304 -4.42 20.31 -32.23
N SER A 305 -3.41 21.17 -32.22
CA SER A 305 -3.31 22.29 -33.16
C SER A 305 -2.89 21.77 -34.52
#